data_AF-A0A1X0IKB8-F1
#
_entry.id   AF-A0A1X0IKB8-F1
#
_cell.length_a   1.000
_cell.length_b   1.000
_cell.length_c   1.000
_cell.angle_alpha   90.00
_cell.angle_beta   90.00
_cell.angle_gamma   90.00
#
_symmetry.space_group_name_H-M   'P 1'
#
loop_
_entity.id
_entity.type
_entity.pdbx_description
1 polymer ?
#
loop_
_entity_poly.entity_id
_entity_poly.type
_entity_poly.pdbx_seq_one_letter_code
_entity_poly.pdbx_strand_id
1 'polypeptide(L)'
;MTEFSLLHSVYFAETYPDEWPAVRDFFPESRRSDDPAALEPGTIVIPRYRATPFGAELEAEITAHGSRLINTYAQHCAIDDIFAWSDLLGDMTAPSYRIEDMAAVPEGRFFVKGQVTSLKNHGPTEVFADNKASALALADKLLHHPLMTNQTPVIRPMQDYLRLGTSEQGLPVFHEQRVFTYRGQILGASFYWSGHRGIGRRAMIRTCG
;
A
#
# COMPACT_ATOMS: atom_id res chain seq x y z
N MET A 1 -22.48 11.02 -19.21
CA MET A 1 -21.51 11.39 -18.16
C MET A 1 -21.31 10.18 -17.26
N THR A 2 -20.09 9.85 -16.88
CA THR A 2 -19.85 8.74 -15.94
C THR A 2 -19.96 9.29 -14.52
N GLU A 3 -21.00 8.91 -13.78
CA GLU A 3 -21.13 9.27 -12.37
C GLU A 3 -20.10 8.48 -11.52
N PHE A 4 -19.52 9.15 -10.53
CA PHE A 4 -18.64 8.54 -9.55
C PHE A 4 -19.35 8.49 -8.20
N SER A 5 -19.37 7.33 -7.56
CA SER A 5 -19.81 7.20 -6.18
C SER A 5 -18.66 6.70 -5.32
N LEU A 6 -18.47 7.32 -4.17
CA LEU A 6 -17.51 6.89 -3.17
C LEU A 6 -18.27 6.12 -2.11
N LEU A 7 -17.99 4.81 -2.03
CA LEU A 7 -18.40 4.04 -0.87
C LEU A 7 -17.36 4.24 0.23
N HIS A 8 -17.78 4.91 1.29
CA HIS A 8 -16.98 5.06 2.50
C HIS A 8 -17.50 4.09 3.57
N SER A 9 -16.71 3.94 4.63
CA SER A 9 -17.29 3.52 5.90
C SER A 9 -17.41 4.74 6.81
N VAL A 10 -18.49 4.82 7.58
CA VAL A 10 -18.80 5.88 8.55
C VAL A 10 -17.58 6.25 9.40
N TYR A 11 -16.80 5.25 9.83
CA TYR A 11 -15.59 5.41 10.63
C TYR A 11 -14.53 6.34 10.01
N PHE A 12 -14.31 6.26 8.70
CA PHE A 12 -13.27 7.06 8.04
C PHE A 12 -13.74 8.48 7.71
N ALA A 13 -15.04 8.69 7.49
CA ALA A 13 -15.61 10.02 7.32
C ALA A 13 -15.43 10.90 8.57
N GLU A 14 -15.49 10.29 9.76
CA GLU A 14 -15.23 10.98 11.03
C GLU A 14 -13.73 11.16 11.30
N THR A 15 -12.90 10.23 10.84
CA THR A 15 -11.44 10.27 11.05
C THR A 15 -10.75 11.32 10.16
N TYR A 16 -11.23 11.52 8.93
CA TYR A 16 -10.65 12.45 7.95
C TYR A 16 -11.72 13.39 7.38
N PRO A 17 -12.25 14.33 8.19
CA PRO A 17 -13.35 15.19 7.79
C PRO A 17 -13.04 16.09 6.57
N ASP A 18 -11.76 16.38 6.34
CA ASP A 18 -11.29 17.23 5.23
C ASP A 18 -11.21 16.50 3.88
N GLU A 19 -11.26 15.16 3.86
CA GLU A 19 -11.14 14.38 2.61
C GLU A 19 -12.35 14.61 1.70
N TRP A 20 -13.57 14.66 2.27
CA TRP A 20 -14.79 14.79 1.48
C TRP A 20 -14.94 16.16 0.80
N PRO A 21 -14.69 17.30 1.47
CA PRO A 21 -14.60 18.60 0.80
C PRO A 21 -13.63 18.59 -0.39
N ALA A 22 -12.42 18.04 -0.21
CA ALA A 22 -11.43 17.97 -1.28
C ALA A 22 -11.92 17.12 -2.46
N VAL A 23 -12.55 15.97 -2.21
CA VAL A 23 -13.14 15.14 -3.27
C VAL A 23 -14.19 15.94 -4.06
N ARG A 24 -15.07 16.70 -3.38
CA ARG A 24 -16.08 17.51 -4.04
C ARG A 24 -15.51 18.65 -4.88
N ASP A 25 -14.38 19.22 -4.48
CA ASP A 25 -13.71 20.28 -5.25
C ASP A 25 -13.22 19.78 -6.61
N PHE A 26 -12.76 18.52 -6.68
CA PHE A 26 -12.26 17.92 -7.93
C PHE A 26 -13.32 17.10 -8.68
N PHE A 27 -14.30 16.55 -7.96
CA PHE A 27 -15.35 15.67 -8.47
C PHE A 27 -16.71 16.13 -7.93
N PRO A 28 -17.27 17.24 -8.43
CA PRO A 28 -18.49 17.85 -7.88
C PRO A 28 -19.72 16.94 -7.97
N GLU A 29 -19.75 16.07 -8.97
CA GLU A 29 -20.82 15.06 -9.17
C GLU A 29 -20.65 13.82 -8.30
N SER A 30 -19.59 13.75 -7.49
CA SER A 30 -19.35 12.60 -6.64
C SER A 30 -20.38 12.52 -5.51
N ARG A 31 -20.86 11.30 -5.25
CA ARG A 31 -21.75 11.03 -4.12
C ARG A 31 -21.03 10.19 -3.08
N ARG A 32 -21.22 10.51 -1.80
CA ARG A 32 -20.80 9.64 -0.69
C ARG A 32 -21.98 8.77 -0.29
N SER A 33 -21.78 7.47 -0.24
CA SER A 33 -22.76 6.52 0.29
C SER A 33 -22.05 5.47 1.14
N ASP A 34 -22.78 4.86 2.07
CA ASP A 34 -22.33 3.65 2.77
C ASP A 34 -23.14 2.42 2.29
N ASP A 35 -24.17 2.64 1.47
CA ASP A 35 -25.13 1.65 0.98
C ASP A 35 -25.12 1.60 -0.56
N PRO A 36 -24.84 0.44 -1.17
CA PRO A 36 -24.88 0.26 -2.61
C PRO A 36 -26.31 0.21 -3.21
N ALA A 37 -27.36 0.06 -2.41
CA ALA A 37 -28.74 -0.07 -2.91
C ALA A 37 -29.22 1.13 -3.74
N ALA A 38 -28.68 2.33 -3.48
CA ALA A 38 -29.01 3.57 -4.17
C ALA A 38 -28.10 3.89 -5.37
N LEU A 39 -27.26 2.93 -5.80
CA LEU A 39 -26.36 3.15 -6.94
C LEU A 39 -27.11 3.05 -8.27
N GLU A 40 -26.99 4.10 -9.08
CA GLU A 40 -27.46 4.08 -10.46
C GLU A 40 -26.58 3.17 -11.32
N PRO A 41 -27.15 2.42 -12.29
CA PRO A 41 -26.36 1.62 -13.22
C PRO A 41 -25.32 2.45 -14.00
N GLY A 42 -24.13 1.89 -14.19
CA GLY A 42 -23.01 2.55 -14.86
C GLY A 42 -22.12 3.41 -13.95
N THR A 43 -22.40 3.42 -12.63
CA THR A 43 -21.59 4.16 -11.65
C THR A 43 -20.21 3.52 -11.48
N ILE A 44 -19.18 4.36 -11.35
CA ILE A 44 -17.85 3.94 -10.90
C ILE A 44 -17.77 4.10 -9.38
N VAL A 45 -17.46 3.02 -8.69
CA VAL A 45 -17.40 2.97 -7.23
C VAL A 45 -15.95 2.89 -6.75
N ILE A 46 -15.56 3.78 -5.85
CA ILE A 46 -14.24 3.72 -5.18
C ILE A 46 -14.45 3.10 -3.78
N PRO A 47 -14.00 1.85 -3.53
CA PRO A 47 -14.34 1.10 -2.32
C PRO A 47 -13.41 1.45 -1.13
N ARG A 48 -13.29 2.75 -0.81
CA ARG A 48 -12.41 3.24 0.25
C ARG A 48 -12.77 2.56 1.58
N TYR A 49 -11.86 1.72 2.08
CA TYR A 49 -11.95 1.03 3.37
C TYR A 49 -13.05 -0.04 3.53
N ARG A 50 -13.87 -0.29 2.49
CA ARG A 50 -14.87 -1.38 2.44
C ARG A 50 -14.41 -2.61 1.65
N ALA A 51 -13.34 -2.50 0.87
CA ALA A 51 -12.80 -3.60 0.06
C ALA A 51 -12.23 -4.78 0.89
N THR A 52 -12.05 -4.61 2.21
CA THR A 52 -11.51 -5.66 3.09
C THR A 52 -12.33 -5.70 4.38
N PRO A 53 -12.79 -6.87 4.87
CA PRO A 53 -12.49 -8.21 4.35
C PRO A 53 -13.47 -8.72 3.28
N PHE A 54 -14.56 -8.01 2.97
CA PHE A 54 -15.67 -8.48 2.11
C PHE A 54 -15.54 -8.00 0.66
N GLY A 55 -14.32 -7.95 0.12
CA GLY A 55 -14.07 -7.33 -1.18
C GLY A 55 -14.74 -8.05 -2.35
N ALA A 56 -14.81 -9.38 -2.29
CA ALA A 56 -15.46 -10.19 -3.31
C ALA A 56 -16.97 -9.99 -3.32
N GLU A 57 -17.60 -9.99 -2.15
CA GLU A 57 -19.03 -9.76 -1.98
C GLU A 57 -19.41 -8.34 -2.40
N LEU A 58 -18.61 -7.35 -2.00
CA LEU A 58 -18.80 -5.97 -2.43
C LEU A 58 -18.72 -5.85 -3.95
N GLU A 59 -17.70 -6.43 -4.59
CA GLU A 59 -17.58 -6.38 -6.06
C GLU A 59 -18.75 -7.06 -6.78
N ALA A 60 -19.22 -8.19 -6.26
CA ALA A 60 -20.38 -8.90 -6.81
C ALA A 60 -21.66 -8.06 -6.68
N GLU A 61 -21.88 -7.42 -5.54
CA GLU A 61 -23.02 -6.54 -5.30
C GLU A 61 -22.98 -5.33 -6.25
N ILE A 62 -21.85 -4.63 -6.34
CA ILE A 62 -21.68 -3.49 -7.26
C ILE A 62 -21.92 -3.90 -8.71
N THR A 63 -21.44 -5.08 -9.11
CA THR A 63 -21.63 -5.61 -10.46
C THR A 63 -23.11 -5.94 -10.73
N ALA A 64 -23.83 -6.49 -9.75
CA ALA A 64 -25.27 -6.78 -9.86
C ALA A 64 -26.11 -5.52 -10.10
N HIS A 65 -25.66 -4.36 -9.61
CA HIS A 65 -26.26 -3.04 -9.88
C HIS A 65 -25.84 -2.43 -11.23
N GLY A 66 -25.14 -3.17 -12.10
CA GLY A 66 -24.64 -2.67 -13.38
C GLY A 66 -23.53 -1.61 -13.23
N SER A 67 -22.87 -1.58 -12.07
CA SER A 67 -21.80 -0.65 -11.73
C SER A 67 -20.46 -1.40 -11.62
N ARG A 68 -19.36 -0.70 -11.32
CA ARG A 68 -18.04 -1.34 -11.18
C ARG A 68 -17.13 -0.67 -10.17
N LEU A 69 -16.22 -1.44 -9.58
CA LEU A 69 -15.20 -0.94 -8.68
C LEU A 69 -14.00 -0.30 -9.41
N ILE A 70 -13.34 0.64 -8.73
CA ILE A 70 -11.95 1.02 -8.97
C ILE A 70 -11.24 1.28 -7.63
N ASN A 71 -10.23 0.50 -7.24
CA ASN A 71 -9.72 -0.70 -7.89
C ASN A 71 -10.66 -1.91 -7.70
N THR A 72 -10.56 -2.90 -8.59
CA THR A 72 -11.28 -4.18 -8.47
C THR A 72 -10.78 -4.99 -7.28
N TYR A 73 -11.56 -5.96 -6.81
CA TYR A 73 -11.12 -6.85 -5.73
C TYR A 73 -9.84 -7.61 -6.12
N ALA A 74 -9.79 -8.14 -7.35
CA ALA A 74 -8.59 -8.80 -7.87
C ALA A 74 -7.35 -7.88 -7.88
N GLN A 75 -7.53 -6.59 -8.18
CA GLN A 75 -6.44 -5.60 -8.13
C GLN A 75 -5.96 -5.36 -6.69
N HIS A 76 -6.86 -5.35 -5.70
CA HIS A 76 -6.47 -5.29 -4.29
C HIS A 76 -5.64 -6.52 -3.90
N CYS A 77 -6.11 -7.74 -4.22
CA CYS A 77 -5.36 -8.97 -3.94
C CYS A 77 -3.98 -8.98 -4.60
N ALA A 78 -3.87 -8.48 -5.83
CA ALA A 78 -2.60 -8.44 -6.56
C ALA A 78 -1.56 -7.51 -5.89
N ILE A 79 -1.99 -6.41 -5.26
CA ILE A 79 -1.08 -5.50 -4.56
C ILE A 79 -0.72 -6.02 -3.16
N ASP A 80 -1.61 -6.78 -2.52
CA ASP A 80 -1.33 -7.42 -1.24
C ASP A 80 -0.34 -8.60 -1.38
N ASP A 81 -0.23 -9.21 -2.56
CA ASP A 81 0.77 -10.24 -2.85
C ASP A 81 2.11 -9.65 -3.30
N ILE A 82 2.98 -9.45 -2.31
CA ILE A 82 4.37 -9.00 -2.50
C ILE A 82 5.22 -9.89 -3.39
N PHE A 83 4.97 -11.19 -3.44
CA PHE A 83 5.77 -12.06 -4.30
C PHE A 83 5.37 -11.83 -5.75
N ALA A 84 4.06 -11.79 -6.03
CA ALA A 84 3.55 -11.54 -7.37
C ALA A 84 4.03 -10.20 -7.95
N TRP A 85 3.92 -9.09 -7.19
CA TRP A 85 4.39 -7.81 -7.71
C TRP A 85 5.91 -7.67 -7.68
N SER A 86 6.63 -8.37 -6.79
CA SER A 86 8.10 -8.37 -6.79
C SER A 86 8.63 -9.06 -8.05
N ASP A 87 8.01 -10.16 -8.46
CA ASP A 87 8.36 -10.88 -9.69
C ASP A 87 8.05 -10.04 -10.93
N LEU A 88 6.90 -9.36 -10.95
CA LEU A 88 6.50 -8.48 -12.06
C LEU A 88 7.45 -7.28 -12.23
N LEU A 89 7.89 -6.68 -11.12
CA LEU A 89 8.79 -5.52 -11.15
C LEU A 89 10.24 -5.91 -11.45
N GLY A 90 10.63 -7.16 -11.18
CA GLY A 90 12.00 -7.65 -11.38
C GLY A 90 13.02 -6.72 -10.71
N ASP A 91 14.02 -6.31 -11.47
CA ASP A 91 15.14 -5.48 -10.99
C ASP A 91 14.74 -4.06 -10.56
N MET A 92 13.49 -3.63 -10.78
CA MET A 92 12.99 -2.34 -10.27
C MET A 92 12.73 -2.37 -8.75
N THR A 93 12.76 -3.55 -8.13
CA THR A 93 12.56 -3.71 -6.69
C THR A 93 13.54 -4.74 -6.12
N ALA A 94 13.84 -4.63 -4.82
CA ALA A 94 14.63 -5.66 -4.16
C ALA A 94 13.89 -7.01 -4.21
N PRO A 95 14.59 -8.15 -4.35
CA PRO A 95 13.94 -9.45 -4.35
C PRO A 95 13.21 -9.71 -3.03
N SER A 96 12.18 -10.54 -3.08
CA SER A 96 11.38 -10.97 -1.93
C SER A 96 11.54 -12.47 -1.73
N TYR A 97 12.00 -12.88 -0.55
CA TYR A 97 12.29 -14.26 -0.22
C TYR A 97 11.31 -14.81 0.80
N ARG A 98 10.94 -16.08 0.64
CA ARG A 98 10.31 -16.89 1.67
C ARG A 98 11.37 -17.55 2.54
N ILE A 99 10.94 -18.19 3.62
CA ILE A 99 11.84 -18.89 4.55
C ILE A 99 12.62 -19.99 3.82
N GLU A 100 11.95 -20.74 2.96
CA GLU A 100 12.51 -21.84 2.16
C GLU A 100 13.57 -21.38 1.15
N ASP A 101 13.53 -20.12 0.70
CA ASP A 101 14.47 -19.59 -0.28
C ASP A 101 15.84 -19.24 0.36
N MET A 102 15.87 -18.99 1.66
CA MET A 102 17.01 -18.39 2.36
C MET A 102 18.28 -19.25 2.34
N ALA A 103 18.16 -20.56 2.08
CA ALA A 103 19.30 -21.44 1.90
C ALA A 103 20.20 -20.99 0.74
N ALA A 104 19.60 -20.51 -0.36
CA ALA A 104 20.31 -20.11 -1.58
C ALA A 104 20.67 -18.61 -1.63
N VAL A 105 20.04 -17.78 -0.81
CA VAL A 105 20.32 -16.33 -0.74
C VAL A 105 21.76 -16.08 -0.25
N PRO A 106 22.46 -15.00 -0.57
CA PRO A 106 23.74 -14.65 0.07
C PRO A 106 23.59 -14.18 1.52
N GLU A 107 24.68 -14.14 2.29
CA GLU A 107 24.65 -13.48 3.61
C GLU A 107 24.52 -11.96 3.47
N GLY A 108 23.94 -11.31 4.48
CA GLY A 108 23.73 -9.87 4.45
C GLY A 108 22.73 -9.39 5.49
N ARG A 109 22.38 -8.11 5.40
CA ARG A 109 21.36 -7.50 6.25
C ARG A 109 20.01 -7.61 5.58
N PHE A 110 18.96 -7.83 6.36
CA PHE A 110 17.62 -8.08 5.87
C PHE A 110 16.57 -7.22 6.57
N PHE A 111 15.48 -6.95 5.86
CA PHE A 111 14.24 -6.42 6.38
C PHE A 111 13.16 -7.51 6.33
N VAL A 112 12.46 -7.73 7.43
CA VAL A 112 11.45 -8.77 7.59
C VAL A 112 10.10 -8.14 7.90
N LYS A 113 9.05 -8.50 7.15
CA LYS A 113 7.67 -8.04 7.35
C LYS A 113 6.66 -9.14 6.97
N GLY A 114 5.39 -8.98 7.35
CA GLY A 114 4.30 -9.73 6.72
C GLY A 114 4.03 -9.21 5.30
N GLN A 115 3.25 -9.91 4.48
CA GLN A 115 2.95 -9.47 3.12
C GLN A 115 2.42 -8.03 3.05
N VAL A 116 1.41 -7.74 3.85
CA VAL A 116 0.70 -6.45 3.82
C VAL A 116 1.28 -5.49 4.86
N THR A 117 1.43 -5.94 6.10
CA THR A 117 1.82 -5.08 7.22
C THR A 117 3.21 -5.41 7.77
N SER A 118 3.80 -4.45 8.50
CA SER A 118 5.09 -4.62 9.18
C SER A 118 4.95 -4.20 10.64
N LEU A 119 5.72 -4.82 11.54
CA LEU A 119 5.77 -4.45 12.96
C LEU A 119 6.69 -3.25 13.23
N LYS A 120 6.94 -2.38 12.24
CA LYS A 120 7.84 -1.23 12.37
C LYS A 120 7.52 -0.33 13.57
N ASN A 121 6.25 -0.25 13.94
CA ASN A 121 5.78 0.54 15.09
C ASN A 121 6.17 -0.07 16.45
N HIS A 122 6.58 -1.34 16.48
CA HIS A 122 7.07 -2.04 17.68
C HIS A 122 8.59 -1.90 17.83
N GLY A 123 9.26 -1.24 16.88
CA GLY A 123 10.68 -0.91 16.94
C GLY A 123 11.52 -1.54 15.82
N PRO A 124 12.75 -1.04 15.60
CA PRO A 124 13.62 -1.51 14.51
C PRO A 124 14.03 -2.98 14.67
N THR A 125 14.20 -3.47 15.91
CA THR A 125 14.57 -4.87 16.19
C THR A 125 13.50 -5.88 15.79
N GLU A 126 12.28 -5.43 15.50
CA GLU A 126 11.16 -6.27 15.07
C GLU A 126 11.12 -6.48 13.55
N VAL A 127 11.96 -5.74 12.80
CA VAL A 127 11.93 -5.74 11.33
C VAL A 127 13.31 -5.78 10.69
N PHE A 128 14.39 -5.39 11.37
CA PHE A 128 15.74 -5.42 10.83
C PHE A 128 16.55 -6.60 11.40
N ALA A 129 17.19 -7.34 10.50
CA ALA A 129 18.07 -8.47 10.79
C ALA A 129 19.47 -8.22 10.22
N ASP A 130 20.52 -8.54 10.98
CA ASP A 130 21.90 -8.27 10.57
C ASP A 130 22.55 -9.40 9.76
N ASN A 131 21.93 -10.59 9.76
CA ASN A 131 22.37 -11.79 9.04
C ASN A 131 21.18 -12.71 8.75
N LYS A 132 21.37 -13.75 7.93
CA LYS A 132 20.29 -14.69 7.60
C LYS A 132 19.67 -15.38 8.81
N ALA A 133 20.48 -15.79 9.78
CA ALA A 133 20.00 -16.50 10.96
C ALA A 133 19.01 -15.64 11.76
N SER A 134 19.33 -14.36 11.96
CA SER A 134 18.42 -13.40 12.60
C SER A 134 17.18 -13.12 11.74
N ALA A 135 17.29 -13.11 10.41
CA ALA A 135 16.16 -12.92 9.51
C ALA A 135 15.17 -14.09 9.59
N LEU A 136 15.67 -15.33 9.61
CA LEU A 136 14.88 -16.55 9.79
C LEU A 136 14.18 -16.56 11.15
N ALA A 137 14.88 -16.17 12.22
CA ALA A 137 14.28 -16.08 13.55
C ALA A 137 13.16 -15.03 13.62
N LEU A 138 13.33 -13.87 12.97
CA LEU A 138 12.27 -12.86 12.87
C LEU A 138 11.08 -13.34 12.03
N ALA A 139 11.34 -14.03 10.92
CA ALA A 139 10.27 -14.58 10.08
C ALA A 139 9.46 -15.65 10.81
N ASP A 140 10.12 -16.54 11.56
CA ASP A 140 9.46 -17.52 12.42
C ASP A 140 8.64 -16.85 13.54
N LYS A 141 9.19 -15.82 14.18
CA LYS A 141 8.45 -15.01 15.16
C LYS A 141 7.18 -14.40 14.55
N LEU A 142 7.27 -13.88 13.32
CA LEU A 142 6.12 -13.28 12.62
C LEU A 142 5.04 -14.31 12.29
N LEU A 143 5.38 -15.54 11.90
CA LEU A 143 4.41 -16.63 11.66
C LEU A 143 3.51 -16.87 12.88
N HIS A 144 4.08 -16.76 14.07
CA HIS A 144 3.40 -17.01 15.34
C HIS A 144 2.86 -15.72 15.99
N HIS A 145 2.97 -14.57 15.32
CA HIS A 145 2.57 -13.30 15.89
C HIS A 145 1.04 -13.08 15.76
N PRO A 146 0.32 -12.77 16.86
CA PRO A 146 -1.15 -12.64 16.83
C PRO A 146 -1.69 -11.56 15.90
N LEU A 147 -0.92 -10.50 15.65
CA LEU A 147 -1.30 -9.42 14.71
C LEU A 147 -0.97 -9.72 13.24
N MET A 148 -0.29 -10.84 12.97
CA MET A 148 0.15 -11.25 11.64
C MET A 148 -0.48 -12.57 11.22
N THR A 149 -1.52 -13.01 11.95
CA THR A 149 -2.28 -14.21 11.62
C THR A 149 -2.75 -14.12 10.16
N ASN A 150 -2.47 -15.17 9.39
CA ASN A 150 -2.74 -15.30 7.94
C ASN A 150 -1.86 -14.46 7.00
N GLN A 151 -0.76 -13.87 7.47
CA GLN A 151 0.24 -13.26 6.58
C GLN A 151 1.47 -14.16 6.44
N THR A 152 1.95 -14.33 5.21
CA THR A 152 3.25 -14.96 4.98
C THR A 152 4.37 -13.97 5.32
N PRO A 153 5.39 -14.36 6.09
CA PRO A 153 6.59 -13.55 6.27
C PRO A 153 7.33 -13.38 4.96
N VAL A 154 7.92 -12.21 4.81
CA VAL A 154 8.69 -11.80 3.64
C VAL A 154 10.03 -11.29 4.13
N ILE A 155 11.10 -11.87 3.61
CA ILE A 155 12.47 -11.48 3.90
C ILE A 155 13.01 -10.75 2.67
N ARG A 156 13.51 -9.52 2.85
CA ARG A 156 14.05 -8.70 1.76
C ARG A 156 15.46 -8.24 2.10
N PRO A 157 16.41 -8.23 1.16
CA PRO A 157 17.73 -7.70 1.42
C PRO A 157 17.63 -6.20 1.69
N MET A 158 18.33 -5.74 2.72
CA MET A 158 18.41 -4.31 3.04
C MET A 158 19.09 -3.58 1.88
N GLN A 159 18.48 -2.48 1.44
CA GLN A 159 19.01 -1.67 0.36
C GLN A 159 19.70 -0.43 0.94
N ASP A 160 20.76 0.02 0.29
CA ASP A 160 21.49 1.22 0.63
C ASP A 160 20.74 2.47 0.16
N TYR A 161 19.64 2.78 0.84
CA TYR A 161 18.88 4.00 0.58
C TYR A 161 19.58 5.22 1.17
N LEU A 162 19.44 6.36 0.52
CA LEU A 162 19.88 7.65 1.06
C LEU A 162 19.13 7.93 2.37
N ARG A 163 19.84 7.78 3.50
CA ARG A 163 19.32 8.11 4.83
C ARG A 163 19.35 9.61 5.03
N LEU A 164 18.19 10.20 5.29
CA LEU A 164 18.00 11.62 5.55
C LEU A 164 18.06 11.95 7.04
N GLY A 165 17.88 10.93 7.91
CA GLY A 165 17.98 11.09 9.35
C GLY A 165 17.40 9.91 10.12
N THR A 166 16.90 10.21 11.32
CA THR A 166 16.18 9.28 12.20
C THR A 166 14.88 9.95 12.62
N SER A 167 13.77 9.22 12.65
CA SER A 167 12.51 9.73 13.16
C SER A 167 12.54 9.86 14.68
N GLU A 168 11.56 10.56 15.26
CA GLU A 168 11.38 10.63 16.73
C GLU A 168 11.23 9.25 17.39
N GLN A 169 10.81 8.25 16.63
CA GLN A 169 10.63 6.86 17.07
C GLN A 169 11.89 5.99 16.86
N GLY A 170 13.03 6.59 16.48
CA GLY A 170 14.28 5.87 16.30
C GLY A 170 14.40 5.10 14.97
N LEU A 171 13.43 5.23 14.06
CA LEU A 171 13.47 4.56 12.75
C LEU A 171 14.31 5.35 11.75
N PRO A 172 15.09 4.69 10.88
CA PRO A 172 15.79 5.38 9.81
C PRO A 172 14.78 6.01 8.84
N VAL A 173 14.98 7.29 8.55
CA VAL A 173 14.20 8.00 7.51
C VAL A 173 15.02 7.98 6.24
N PHE A 174 14.53 7.30 5.22
CA PHE A 174 15.15 7.24 3.91
C PHE A 174 14.49 8.22 2.93
N HIS A 175 15.19 8.51 1.84
CA HIS A 175 14.66 9.25 0.70
C HIS A 175 13.63 8.40 -0.05
N GLU A 176 12.44 8.27 0.55
CA GLU A 176 11.30 7.54 0.04
C GLU A 176 10.28 8.51 -0.56
N GLN A 177 9.81 8.19 -1.76
CA GLN A 177 8.79 8.95 -2.46
C GLN A 177 7.49 8.15 -2.55
N ARG A 178 6.36 8.84 -2.36
CA ARG A 178 5.04 8.32 -2.69
C ARG A 178 4.64 8.84 -4.06
N VAL A 179 4.29 7.92 -4.95
CA VAL A 179 3.85 8.21 -6.32
C VAL A 179 2.40 7.77 -6.46
N PHE A 180 1.56 8.65 -7.02
CA PHE A 180 0.17 8.35 -7.36
C PHE A 180 0.05 8.14 -8.86
N THR A 181 -0.57 7.04 -9.26
CA THR A 181 -0.74 6.67 -10.67
C THR A 181 -2.19 6.39 -11.01
N TYR A 182 -2.62 6.74 -12.22
CA TYR A 182 -3.93 6.38 -12.77
C TYR A 182 -3.78 6.01 -14.23
N ARG A 183 -4.26 4.82 -14.61
CA ARG A 183 -4.22 4.31 -16.00
C ARG A 183 -2.85 4.46 -16.68
N GLY A 184 -1.79 4.11 -15.97
CA GLY A 184 -0.41 4.18 -16.47
C GLY A 184 0.20 5.59 -16.47
N GLN A 185 -0.52 6.62 -16.03
CA GLN A 185 0.00 7.98 -15.90
C GLN A 185 0.35 8.29 -14.46
N ILE A 186 1.47 8.99 -14.24
CA ILE A 186 1.84 9.56 -12.94
C ILE A 186 1.02 10.84 -12.74
N LEU A 187 0.22 10.88 -11.68
CA LEU A 187 -0.57 12.05 -11.28
C LEU A 187 0.23 12.99 -10.39
N GLY A 188 1.14 12.45 -9.58
CA GLY A 188 1.98 13.24 -8.69
C GLY A 188 2.93 12.38 -7.86
N ALA A 189 3.99 13.00 -7.36
CA ALA A 189 4.95 12.38 -6.48
C ALA A 189 5.41 13.37 -5.40
N SER A 190 5.63 12.88 -4.18
CA SER A 190 6.14 13.68 -3.07
C SER A 190 6.85 12.80 -2.04
N PHE A 191 7.53 13.41 -1.06
CA PHE A 191 8.15 12.67 0.03
C PHE A 191 7.12 11.88 0.83
N TYR A 192 7.43 10.62 1.14
CA TYR A 192 6.56 9.73 1.91
C TYR A 192 6.36 10.24 3.35
N TRP A 193 7.38 10.86 3.93
CA TRP A 193 7.41 11.30 5.31
C TRP A 193 6.86 12.73 5.42
N SER A 194 5.67 12.88 6.01
CA SER A 194 4.90 14.14 6.11
C SER A 194 5.63 15.29 6.84
N GLY A 195 6.65 14.98 7.65
CA GLY A 195 7.49 15.97 8.34
C GLY A 195 8.73 16.42 7.56
N HIS A 196 9.09 15.77 6.44
CA HIS A 196 10.31 16.11 5.70
C HIS A 196 9.98 17.06 4.54
N ARG A 197 10.25 18.36 4.74
CA ARG A 197 10.28 19.33 3.64
C ARG A 197 11.57 19.12 2.87
N GLY A 198 11.50 18.28 1.83
CA GLY A 198 12.65 17.84 1.05
C GLY A 198 13.64 18.93 0.67
N ILE A 199 14.91 18.53 0.52
CA ILE A 199 15.96 19.38 -0.03
C ILE A 199 15.73 19.54 -1.55
N GLY A 200 15.04 20.62 -1.93
CA GLY A 200 15.20 21.38 -3.18
C GLY A 200 15.18 20.70 -4.56
N ARG A 201 14.02 20.74 -5.25
CA ARG A 201 13.74 21.46 -6.52
C ARG A 201 12.50 20.85 -7.18
N ARG A 202 11.56 21.71 -7.59
CA ARG A 202 10.44 21.33 -8.49
C ARG A 202 11.03 20.67 -9.74
N ALA A 203 10.79 19.37 -9.92
CA ALA A 203 10.96 18.76 -11.22
C ALA A 203 9.86 19.33 -12.12
N MET A 204 10.23 20.26 -13.01
CA MET A 204 9.45 20.52 -14.21
C MET A 204 9.41 19.22 -14.99
N ILE A 205 8.23 18.60 -15.07
CA ILE A 205 7.97 17.53 -16.03
C ILE A 205 8.00 18.19 -17.40
N ARG A 206 9.14 18.05 -18.11
CA ARG A 206 9.17 18.19 -19.56
C ARG A 206 8.51 16.94 -20.13
N THR A 207 7.31 17.10 -20.66
CA THR A 207 6.74 16.17 -21.63
C THR A 207 7.65 16.17 -22.86
N CYS A 208 8.37 15.08 -23.10
CA CYS A 208 8.84 14.77 -24.45
C CYS A 208 7.67 14.13 -25.19
N GLY A 209 7.34 14.69 -26.36
CA GLY A 209 6.30 14.19 -27.25
C GLY A 209 6.72 13.00 -28.09
#